data_AF-A0A7Y5QEB0-F1
#
_entry.id   AF-A0A7Y5QEB0-F1
#
_cell.length_a   1.000
_cell.length_b   1.000
_cell.length_c   1.000
_cell.angle_alpha   90.00
_cell.angle_beta   90.00
_cell.angle_gamma   90.00
#
_symmetry.space_group_name_H-M   'P 1'
#
loop_
_entity.id
_entity.type
_entity.pdbx_description
1 polymer ?
#
loop_
_entity_poly.entity_id
_entity_poly.type
_entity_poly.pdbx_seq_one_letter_code
_entity_poly.pdbx_strand_id
1 'polypeptide(L)'
;MPSAREVRNRIRSIKNIGQITRALEAVSASRVRRAQARVLASRAFAEKAWEILLNVQNSAAKGTPLHPLLTPRAEVRKTMIVLVTSDRGLAGAFNANIIRVARRFQERMGVPVSYIAIGRKGRDSLVRARQKLAAEFPCPSEPTIAFVSPIMRLVTDAFLSGEVDEVFIAYTDFINTLTQRPRVSRLLPLIPYETTDQALVEYVKDVPMVSATGADYDYEPNAAAILDEIVPRFTLLQLYQGILESQASEHSARMVAMRNASDNASQLAEDYTLLYNKARQAGITAEILDIVGGAEALQATLDKSAEAILQAARLSSSIIQPTGANGASQSATAGKPDDLTKIEGIGPKMAAALKKAGIDTFAKLAASSEADLRAAITAAGMNFSPSLPTWAEQASYAARGDFDGLKQYQSQLVGGRKA
;
A
#
# COMPACT_ATOMS: atom_id res chain seq x y z
N MET A 1 8.82 14.17 -16.10
CA MET A 1 8.34 12.91 -15.52
C MET A 1 9.46 12.30 -14.68
N PRO A 2 9.18 11.62 -13.55
CA PRO A 2 10.20 10.88 -12.81
C PRO A 2 10.85 9.83 -13.71
N SER A 3 12.14 9.53 -13.50
CA SER A 3 12.85 8.60 -14.38
C SER A 3 12.33 7.17 -14.21
N ALA A 4 12.30 6.37 -15.28
CA ALA A 4 11.87 4.97 -15.20
C ALA A 4 12.68 4.16 -14.16
N ARG A 5 13.95 4.53 -13.94
CA ARG A 5 14.82 3.95 -12.90
C ARG A 5 14.34 4.27 -11.48
N GLU A 6 13.95 5.51 -11.21
CA GLU A 6 13.41 5.92 -9.91
C GLU A 6 12.10 5.20 -9.59
N VAL A 7 11.19 5.12 -10.57
CA VAL A 7 9.91 4.41 -10.41
C VAL A 7 10.16 2.93 -10.11
N ARG A 8 11.10 2.28 -10.83
CA ARG A 8 11.48 0.88 -10.58
C ARG A 8 12.03 0.67 -9.17
N ASN A 9 12.88 1.57 -8.69
CA ASN A 9 13.42 1.50 -7.32
C ASN A 9 12.30 1.66 -6.28
N ARG A 10 11.33 2.53 -6.54
CA ARG A 10 10.17 2.73 -5.68
C ARG A 10 9.28 1.48 -5.60
N ILE A 11 9.01 0.83 -6.74
CA ILE A 11 8.28 -0.44 -6.78
C ILE A 11 8.98 -1.50 -5.91
N ARG A 12 10.31 -1.63 -6.03
CA ARG A 12 11.08 -2.59 -5.21
C ARG A 12 10.95 -2.28 -3.73
N SER A 13 11.08 -1.01 -3.34
CA SER A 13 10.92 -0.59 -1.95
C SER A 13 9.52 -0.88 -1.41
N ILE A 14 8.46 -0.56 -2.17
CA ILE A 14 7.08 -0.83 -1.79
C ILE A 14 6.83 -2.34 -1.63
N LYS A 15 7.33 -3.17 -2.55
CA LYS A 15 7.24 -4.63 -2.45
C LYS A 15 7.94 -5.17 -1.20
N ASN A 16 9.12 -4.66 -0.87
CA ASN A 16 9.83 -5.03 0.35
C ASN A 16 9.04 -4.64 1.60
N ILE A 17 8.45 -3.44 1.63
CA ILE A 17 7.56 -2.99 2.72
C ILE A 17 6.38 -3.95 2.86
N GLY A 18 5.72 -4.32 1.75
CA GLY A 18 4.60 -5.26 1.74
C GLY A 18 4.96 -6.66 2.28
N GLN A 19 6.17 -7.15 1.99
CA GLN A 19 6.66 -8.41 2.55
C GLN A 19 6.88 -8.32 4.07
N ILE A 20 7.49 -7.23 4.54
CA ILE A 20 7.73 -7.00 5.96
C ILE A 20 6.40 -6.88 6.72
N THR A 21 5.45 -6.12 6.20
CA THR A 21 4.13 -5.96 6.85
C THR A 21 3.36 -7.28 6.87
N ARG A 22 3.43 -8.09 5.80
CA ARG A 22 2.80 -9.42 5.76
C ARG A 22 3.43 -10.39 6.77
N ALA A 23 4.75 -10.33 6.95
CA ALA A 23 5.41 -11.11 8.00
C ALA A 23 4.99 -10.65 9.41
N LEU A 24 4.91 -9.34 9.65
CA LEU A 24 4.47 -8.78 10.93
C LEU A 24 3.00 -9.08 11.22
N GLU A 25 2.14 -9.13 10.20
CA GLU A 25 0.75 -9.59 10.30
C GLU A 25 0.72 -11.03 10.82
N ALA A 26 1.44 -11.96 10.19
CA ALA A 26 1.48 -13.36 10.60
C ALA A 26 2.02 -13.55 12.02
N VAL A 27 3.07 -12.82 12.40
CA VAL A 27 3.61 -12.81 13.77
C VAL A 27 2.58 -12.32 14.76
N SER A 28 1.85 -11.25 14.42
CA SER A 28 0.81 -10.69 15.29
C SER A 28 -0.37 -11.65 15.42
N ALA A 29 -0.78 -12.30 14.34
CA ALA A 29 -1.85 -13.32 14.35
C ALA A 29 -1.54 -14.48 15.31
N SER A 30 -0.30 -14.97 15.33
CA SER A 30 0.15 -15.98 16.27
C SER A 30 0.07 -15.50 17.73
N ARG A 31 0.49 -14.25 17.99
CA ARG A 31 0.42 -13.65 19.33
C ARG A 31 -1.00 -13.39 19.80
N VAL A 32 -1.91 -12.97 18.91
CA VAL A 32 -3.35 -12.81 19.22
C VAL A 32 -3.92 -14.11 19.78
N ARG A 33 -3.71 -15.24 19.09
CA ARG A 33 -4.24 -16.55 19.55
C ARG A 33 -3.74 -16.92 20.94
N ARG A 34 -2.44 -16.70 21.22
CA ARG A 34 -1.86 -16.96 22.55
C ARG A 34 -2.44 -16.04 23.61
N ALA A 35 -2.60 -14.75 23.32
CA ALA A 35 -3.19 -13.78 24.25
C ALA A 35 -4.67 -14.09 24.52
N GLN A 36 -5.44 -14.46 23.50
CA GLN A 36 -6.84 -14.87 23.63
C GLN A 36 -7.00 -16.10 24.54
N ALA A 37 -6.17 -17.12 24.35
CA ALA A 37 -6.21 -18.30 25.20
C ALA A 37 -5.99 -17.96 26.69
N ARG A 38 -5.09 -17.01 26.98
CA ARG A 38 -4.83 -16.54 28.36
C ARG A 38 -6.01 -15.75 28.93
N VAL A 39 -6.60 -14.85 28.15
CA VAL A 39 -7.77 -14.07 28.58
C VAL A 39 -8.95 -14.99 28.89
N LEU A 40 -9.22 -15.98 28.03
CA LEU A 40 -10.29 -16.96 28.25
C LEU A 40 -10.02 -17.82 29.49
N ALA A 41 -8.77 -18.24 29.70
CA ALA A 41 -8.40 -19.02 30.89
C ALA A 41 -8.57 -18.24 32.20
N SER A 42 -8.33 -16.92 32.21
CA SER A 42 -8.49 -16.10 33.43
C SER A 42 -9.93 -15.67 33.71
N ARG A 43 -10.79 -15.61 32.68
CA ARG A 43 -12.13 -15.00 32.79
C ARG A 43 -13.04 -15.73 33.78
N ALA A 44 -13.13 -17.06 33.69
CA ALA A 44 -13.99 -17.84 34.58
C ALA A 44 -13.60 -17.70 36.06
N PHE A 45 -12.31 -17.63 36.35
CA PHE A 45 -11.81 -17.42 37.71
C PHE A 45 -12.13 -16.01 38.23
N ALA A 46 -11.96 -14.98 37.39
CA ALA A 46 -12.28 -13.61 37.75
C ALA A 46 -13.78 -13.39 37.99
N GLU A 47 -14.64 -13.98 37.15
CA GLU A 47 -16.10 -13.92 37.33
C GLU A 47 -16.54 -14.58 38.63
N LYS A 48 -16.04 -15.79 38.94
CA LYS A 48 -16.37 -16.48 40.19
C LYS A 48 -15.81 -15.80 41.43
N ALA A 49 -14.60 -15.25 41.36
CA ALA A 49 -14.03 -14.50 42.47
C ALA A 49 -14.81 -13.21 42.75
N TRP A 50 -15.34 -12.55 41.71
CA TRP A 50 -16.22 -11.39 41.85
C TRP A 50 -17.56 -11.75 42.47
N GLU A 51 -18.17 -12.87 42.05
CA GLU A 51 -19.40 -13.40 42.65
C GLU A 51 -19.24 -13.66 44.15
N ILE A 52 -18.15 -14.34 44.55
CA ILE A 52 -17.85 -14.59 45.97
C ILE A 52 -17.67 -13.28 46.72
N LEU A 53 -16.94 -12.31 46.16
CA LEU A 53 -16.72 -11.01 46.80
C LEU A 53 -18.04 -10.27 47.06
N LEU A 54 -18.94 -10.22 46.07
CA LEU A 54 -20.25 -9.58 46.20
C LEU A 54 -21.13 -10.29 47.24
N ASN A 55 -21.10 -11.62 47.26
CA ASN A 55 -21.87 -12.41 48.23
C ASN A 55 -21.37 -12.21 49.66
N VAL A 56 -20.05 -12.18 49.88
CA VAL A 56 -19.46 -11.90 51.20
C VAL A 56 -19.77 -10.46 51.63
N GLN A 57 -19.69 -9.49 50.71
CA GLN A 57 -20.03 -8.09 50.99
C GLN A 57 -21.51 -7.90 51.36
N ASN A 58 -22.42 -8.63 50.72
CA ASN A 58 -23.86 -8.58 51.01
C ASN A 58 -24.22 -9.31 52.31
N SER A 59 -23.48 -10.36 52.66
CA SER A 59 -23.67 -11.14 53.90
C SER A 59 -23.11 -10.42 55.13
N ALA A 60 -22.07 -9.60 54.94
CA ALA A 60 -21.53 -8.73 55.96
C ALA A 60 -22.63 -7.76 56.45
N ALA A 61 -22.87 -7.72 57.77
CA ALA A 61 -23.93 -6.91 58.37
C ALA A 61 -23.95 -5.48 57.82
N LYS A 62 -25.11 -5.08 57.26
CA LYS A 62 -25.36 -3.76 56.67
C LYS A 62 -24.79 -2.65 57.56
N GLY A 63 -23.70 -2.01 57.10
CA GLY A 63 -23.22 -0.74 57.66
C GLY A 63 -21.76 -0.65 58.05
N THR A 64 -21.01 -1.77 58.18
CA THR A 64 -19.57 -1.70 58.48
C THR A 64 -18.75 -2.31 57.33
N PRO A 65 -17.89 -1.53 56.65
CA PRO A 65 -16.96 -2.08 55.67
C PRO A 65 -16.01 -3.06 56.36
N LEU A 66 -16.03 -4.32 55.95
CA LEU A 66 -15.18 -5.36 56.54
C LEU A 66 -13.71 -5.23 56.14
N HIS A 67 -13.40 -4.51 55.05
CA HIS A 67 -12.05 -4.41 54.52
C HIS A 67 -11.73 -2.99 54.02
N PRO A 68 -10.53 -2.43 54.31
CA PRO A 68 -10.15 -1.09 53.87
C PRO A 68 -10.27 -0.87 52.35
N LEU A 69 -9.89 -1.85 51.53
CA LEU A 69 -9.98 -1.78 50.05
C LEU A 69 -11.41 -1.83 49.49
N LEU A 70 -12.41 -2.15 50.32
CA LEU A 70 -13.84 -2.10 49.96
C LEU A 70 -14.51 -0.81 50.45
N THR A 71 -13.78 0.04 51.18
CA THR A 71 -14.35 1.21 51.85
C THR A 71 -14.23 2.44 50.95
N PRO A 72 -15.35 3.04 50.49
CA PRO A 72 -15.29 4.33 49.80
C PRO A 72 -14.84 5.43 50.76
N ARG A 73 -14.06 6.38 50.24
CA ARG A 73 -13.72 7.62 50.96
C ARG A 73 -14.90 8.59 50.88
N ALA A 74 -15.16 9.33 51.95
CA ALA A 74 -16.25 10.32 52.00
C ALA A 74 -16.03 11.48 51.01
N GLU A 75 -14.78 11.86 50.79
CA GLU A 75 -14.38 12.87 49.82
C GLU A 75 -13.23 12.34 48.95
N VAL A 76 -13.35 12.49 47.63
CA VAL A 76 -12.30 12.15 46.67
C VAL A 76 -11.52 13.41 46.36
N ARG A 77 -10.26 13.48 46.80
CA ARG A 77 -9.37 14.64 46.61
C ARG A 77 -8.22 14.32 45.66
N LYS A 78 -7.77 13.07 45.59
CA LYS A 78 -6.67 12.64 44.72
C LYS A 78 -6.99 11.29 44.10
N THR A 79 -6.69 11.15 42.82
CA THR A 79 -6.94 9.92 42.07
C THR A 79 -5.66 9.40 41.43
N MET A 80 -5.57 8.08 41.26
CA MET A 80 -4.52 7.42 40.51
C MET A 80 -5.09 6.72 39.28
N ILE A 81 -4.41 6.81 38.13
CA ILE A 81 -4.75 6.07 36.92
C ILE A 81 -3.58 5.18 36.52
N VAL A 82 -3.80 3.87 36.52
CA VAL A 82 -2.90 2.88 35.92
C VAL A 82 -3.19 2.83 34.43
N LEU A 83 -2.32 3.45 33.63
CA LEU A 83 -2.47 3.53 32.18
C LEU A 83 -1.72 2.39 31.49
N VAL A 84 -2.46 1.50 30.81
CA VAL A 84 -1.89 0.37 30.07
C VAL A 84 -1.78 0.68 28.58
N THR A 85 -0.55 0.64 28.07
CA THR A 85 -0.19 0.92 26.67
C THR A 85 0.85 -0.06 26.17
N SER A 86 1.20 0.02 24.88
CA SER A 86 2.25 -0.82 24.30
C SER A 86 3.66 -0.25 24.46
N ASP A 87 4.64 -1.14 24.41
CA ASP A 87 6.06 -0.76 24.31
C ASP A 87 6.49 -0.41 22.88
N ARG A 88 5.76 -0.92 21.88
CA ARG A 88 6.10 -0.84 20.45
C ARG A 88 4.99 -0.17 19.66
N GLY A 89 5.36 0.53 18.59
CA GLY A 89 4.39 1.16 17.67
C GLY A 89 3.73 0.17 16.71
N LEU A 90 3.25 0.72 15.59
CA LEU A 90 2.65 -0.01 14.47
C LEU A 90 1.37 -0.79 14.83
N ALA A 91 0.66 -0.36 15.88
CA ALA A 91 -0.60 -0.97 16.33
C ALA A 91 -1.83 -0.10 15.95
N GLY A 92 -1.77 0.59 14.81
CA GLY A 92 -2.80 1.54 14.40
C GLY A 92 -3.05 2.63 15.46
N ALA A 93 -4.33 2.90 15.74
CA ALA A 93 -4.76 3.92 16.71
C ALA A 93 -4.77 3.45 18.18
N PHE A 94 -4.34 2.22 18.48
CA PHE A 94 -4.44 1.59 19.81
C PHE A 94 -3.99 2.51 20.96
N ASN A 95 -2.72 2.94 20.95
CA ASN A 95 -2.19 3.80 22.02
C ASN A 95 -2.85 5.18 22.06
N ALA A 96 -3.09 5.77 20.89
CA ALA A 96 -3.67 7.10 20.79
C ALA A 96 -5.09 7.14 21.36
N ASN A 97 -5.86 6.07 21.16
CA ASN A 97 -7.23 5.96 21.64
C ASN A 97 -7.26 5.86 23.18
N ILE A 98 -6.50 4.94 23.78
CA ILE A 98 -6.53 4.79 25.25
C ILE A 98 -5.95 6.00 25.98
N ILE A 99 -4.89 6.61 25.46
CA ILE A 99 -4.33 7.85 26.03
C ILE A 99 -5.37 8.98 25.98
N ARG A 100 -6.10 9.11 24.85
CA ARG A 100 -7.15 10.12 24.70
C ARG A 100 -8.28 9.90 25.71
N VAL A 101 -8.73 8.66 25.87
CA VAL A 101 -9.77 8.31 26.85
C VAL A 101 -9.30 8.59 28.28
N ALA A 102 -8.09 8.18 28.65
CA ALA A 102 -7.54 8.42 29.97
C ALA A 102 -7.41 9.91 30.30
N ARG A 103 -7.04 10.75 29.32
CA ARG A 103 -6.99 12.21 29.51
C ARG A 103 -8.38 12.84 29.64
N ARG A 104 -9.33 12.44 28.80
CA ARG A 104 -10.73 12.91 28.91
C ARG A 104 -11.34 12.53 30.25
N PHE A 105 -11.05 11.32 30.73
CA PHE A 105 -11.46 10.85 32.04
C PHE A 105 -10.86 11.72 33.15
N GLN A 106 -9.54 11.96 33.12
CA GLN A 106 -8.86 12.87 34.05
C GLN A 106 -9.49 14.28 34.05
N GLU A 107 -9.70 14.87 32.89
CA GLU A 107 -10.21 16.24 32.75
C GLU A 107 -11.60 16.40 33.38
N ARG A 108 -12.43 15.36 33.32
CA ARG A 108 -13.79 15.35 33.89
C ARG A 108 -13.82 15.08 35.39
N MET A 109 -12.85 14.35 35.92
CA MET A 109 -12.78 14.07 37.37
C MET A 109 -12.57 15.34 38.20
N GLY A 110 -11.94 16.38 37.65
CA GLY A 110 -11.76 17.67 38.34
C GLY A 110 -10.81 17.65 39.54
N VAL A 111 -10.24 16.49 39.88
CA VAL A 111 -9.28 16.30 40.98
C VAL A 111 -7.87 16.02 40.44
N PRO A 112 -6.80 16.35 41.21
CA PRO A 112 -5.44 15.99 40.85
C PRO A 112 -5.27 14.48 40.61
N VAL A 113 -4.72 14.14 39.44
CA VAL A 113 -4.47 12.76 39.03
C VAL A 113 -2.98 12.45 39.00
N SER A 114 -2.60 11.32 39.58
CA SER A 114 -1.29 10.70 39.42
C SER A 114 -1.39 9.49 38.50
N TYR A 115 -0.33 9.19 37.78
CA TYR A 115 -0.31 8.08 36.82
C TYR A 115 0.71 7.02 37.21
N ILE A 116 0.37 5.76 36.92
CA ILE A 116 1.34 4.68 36.75
C ILE A 116 1.29 4.26 35.30
N ALA A 117 2.41 4.33 34.60
CA ALA A 117 2.49 3.95 33.20
C ALA A 117 2.95 2.49 33.06
N ILE A 118 2.11 1.65 32.46
CA ILE A 118 2.49 0.34 31.95
C ILE A 118 2.65 0.48 30.44
N GLY A 119 3.88 0.34 29.96
CA GLY A 119 4.25 0.49 28.56
C GLY A 119 4.91 1.82 28.23
N ARG A 120 5.91 1.76 27.34
CA ARG A 120 6.70 2.94 26.95
C ARG A 120 5.88 4.04 26.28
N LYS A 121 4.89 3.70 25.45
CA LYS A 121 4.11 4.72 24.70
C LYS A 121 3.27 5.61 25.61
N GLY A 122 2.68 5.04 26.66
CA GLY A 122 1.93 5.78 27.69
C GLY A 122 2.86 6.68 28.49
N ARG A 123 3.97 6.13 29.00
CA ARG A 123 5.01 6.90 29.71
C ARG A 123 5.46 8.12 28.90
N ASP A 124 5.93 7.90 27.67
CA ASP A 124 6.48 8.97 26.85
C ASP A 124 5.44 10.07 26.56
N SER A 125 4.15 9.69 26.47
CA SER A 125 3.04 10.64 26.30
C SER A 125 2.76 11.43 27.56
N LEU A 126 2.75 10.78 28.72
CA LEU A 126 2.49 11.41 30.03
C LEU A 126 3.60 12.40 30.41
N VAL A 127 4.87 12.01 30.20
CA VAL A 127 6.03 12.87 30.42
C VAL A 127 5.96 14.11 29.54
N ARG A 128 5.65 13.95 28.24
CA ARG A 128 5.47 15.09 27.32
C ARG A 128 4.33 16.01 27.73
N ALA A 129 3.26 15.45 28.27
CA ALA A 129 2.12 16.20 28.80
C ALA A 129 2.33 16.75 30.23
N ARG A 130 3.54 16.59 30.80
CA ARG A 130 3.92 17.01 32.15
C ARG A 130 2.96 16.52 33.25
N GLN A 131 2.43 15.31 33.09
CA GLN A 131 1.57 14.68 34.09
C GLN A 131 2.42 14.09 35.23
N LYS A 132 1.85 14.03 36.45
CA LYS A 132 2.53 13.43 37.61
C LYS A 132 2.61 11.92 37.44
N LEU A 133 3.81 11.41 37.14
CA LEU A 133 4.10 9.98 37.00
C LEU A 133 4.67 9.44 38.32
N ALA A 134 3.95 8.55 38.98
CA ALA A 134 4.37 7.92 40.23
C ALA A 134 5.36 6.77 39.99
N ALA A 135 5.10 5.95 38.95
CA ALA A 135 5.96 4.84 38.56
C ALA A 135 5.78 4.49 37.08
N GLU A 136 6.77 3.79 36.53
CA GLU A 136 6.74 3.26 35.17
C GLU A 136 7.21 1.81 35.11
N PHE A 137 6.54 1.03 34.27
CA PHE A 137 6.85 -0.37 34.03
C PHE A 137 6.83 -0.66 32.52
N PRO A 138 7.82 -1.35 31.96
CA PRO A 138 7.75 -1.81 30.58
C PRO A 138 6.63 -2.84 30.43
N CYS A 139 5.94 -2.87 29.29
CA CYS A 139 4.90 -3.85 29.05
C CYS A 139 5.53 -5.17 28.53
N PRO A 140 5.55 -6.25 29.33
CA PRO A 140 6.19 -7.50 28.92
C PRO A 140 5.42 -8.14 27.77
N SER A 141 6.13 -8.88 26.91
CA SER A 141 5.48 -9.67 25.86
C SER A 141 4.62 -10.80 26.42
N GLU A 142 4.90 -11.24 27.65
CA GLU A 142 4.13 -12.25 28.36
C GLU A 142 3.99 -11.80 29.82
N PRO A 143 2.88 -11.13 30.18
CA PRO A 143 2.65 -10.70 31.55
C PRO A 143 2.44 -11.92 32.45
N THR A 144 3.03 -11.87 33.64
CA THR A 144 2.88 -12.88 34.69
C THR A 144 2.38 -12.21 35.95
N ILE A 145 1.83 -12.99 36.88
CA ILE A 145 1.42 -12.48 38.20
C ILE A 145 2.61 -11.81 38.91
N ALA A 146 3.80 -12.40 38.84
CA ALA A 146 5.01 -11.84 39.45
C ALA A 146 5.37 -10.43 38.92
N PHE A 147 5.06 -10.13 37.65
CA PHE A 147 5.23 -8.78 37.10
C PHE A 147 4.18 -7.79 37.62
N VAL A 148 2.95 -8.24 37.83
CA VAL A 148 1.84 -7.39 38.28
C VAL A 148 1.88 -7.13 39.79
N SER A 149 2.35 -8.08 40.59
CA SER A 149 2.46 -7.97 42.05
C SER A 149 3.10 -6.66 42.54
N PRO A 150 4.28 -6.21 42.05
CA PRO A 150 4.88 -4.96 42.52
C PRO A 150 4.04 -3.72 42.15
N ILE A 151 3.35 -3.74 41.00
CA ILE A 151 2.46 -2.65 40.57
C ILE A 151 1.27 -2.58 41.51
N MET A 152 0.64 -3.73 41.79
CA MET A 152 -0.50 -3.83 42.68
C MET A 152 -0.13 -3.39 44.09
N ARG A 153 1.04 -3.80 44.60
CA ARG A 153 1.53 -3.37 45.91
C ARG A 153 1.65 -1.85 46.01
N LEU A 154 2.28 -1.20 45.03
CA LEU A 154 2.41 0.26 45.02
C LEU A 154 1.03 0.96 45.03
N VAL A 155 0.10 0.46 44.22
CA VAL A 155 -1.27 0.96 44.15
C VAL A 155 -2.01 0.79 45.50
N THR A 156 -1.92 -0.40 46.10
CA THR A 156 -2.54 -0.70 47.39
C THR A 156 -1.95 0.14 48.51
N ASP A 157 -0.63 0.26 48.58
CA ASP A 157 0.07 1.05 49.61
C ASP A 157 -0.30 2.54 49.50
N ALA A 158 -0.40 3.09 48.29
CA ALA A 158 -0.83 4.47 48.04
C ALA A 158 -2.29 4.73 48.49
N PHE A 159 -3.18 3.74 48.29
CA PHE A 159 -4.58 3.84 48.71
C PHE A 159 -4.76 3.71 50.23
N LEU A 160 -4.06 2.74 50.84
CA LEU A 160 -4.13 2.49 52.29
C LEU A 160 -3.50 3.63 53.10
N SER A 161 -2.41 4.21 52.62
CA SER A 161 -1.77 5.39 53.23
C SER A 161 -2.57 6.68 53.08
N GLY A 162 -3.60 6.70 52.22
CA GLY A 162 -4.38 7.91 51.93
C GLY A 162 -3.66 8.91 51.02
N GLU A 163 -2.60 8.50 50.32
CA GLU A 163 -2.02 9.33 49.27
C GLU A 163 -3.02 9.53 48.12
N VAL A 164 -3.82 8.50 47.83
CA VAL A 164 -4.88 8.51 46.81
C VAL A 164 -6.18 7.94 47.37
N ASP A 165 -7.29 8.53 46.96
CA ASP A 165 -8.63 8.18 47.44
C ASP A 165 -9.34 7.20 46.50
N GLU A 166 -9.00 7.21 45.20
CA GLU A 166 -9.50 6.28 44.18
C GLU A 166 -8.40 5.88 43.20
N VAL A 167 -8.49 4.66 42.69
CA VAL A 167 -7.59 4.12 41.66
C VAL A 167 -8.39 3.54 40.51
N PHE A 168 -8.04 3.95 39.30
CA PHE A 168 -8.61 3.43 38.06
C PHE A 168 -7.53 2.75 37.22
N ILE A 169 -7.95 1.80 36.39
CA ILE A 169 -7.15 1.23 35.32
C ILE A 169 -7.73 1.65 33.98
N ALA A 170 -6.90 2.28 33.14
CA ALA A 170 -7.23 2.64 31.78
C ALA A 170 -6.54 1.65 30.83
N TYR A 171 -7.33 0.82 30.17
CA TYR A 171 -6.84 -0.23 29.29
C TYR A 171 -7.79 -0.46 28.10
N THR A 172 -7.39 -1.27 27.12
CA THR A 172 -8.25 -1.55 25.96
C THR A 172 -8.88 -2.93 26.07
N ASP A 173 -10.19 -2.97 26.16
CA ASP A 173 -10.99 -4.19 26.30
C ASP A 173 -11.01 -4.98 24.98
N PHE A 174 -10.71 -6.28 25.09
CA PHE A 174 -10.67 -7.18 23.95
C PHE A 174 -12.03 -7.82 23.73
N ILE A 175 -12.80 -7.29 22.77
CA ILE A 175 -14.09 -7.88 22.36
C ILE A 175 -13.87 -8.93 21.30
N ASN A 176 -13.26 -8.53 20.18
CA ASN A 176 -12.89 -9.42 19.09
C ASN A 176 -11.70 -8.85 18.31
N THR A 177 -11.24 -9.59 17.31
CA THR A 177 -10.05 -9.24 16.53
C THR A 177 -10.16 -7.91 15.77
N LEU A 178 -11.37 -7.44 15.45
CA LEU A 178 -11.60 -6.18 14.73
C LEU A 178 -12.05 -5.04 15.67
N THR A 179 -12.67 -5.37 16.79
CA THR A 179 -13.27 -4.41 17.73
C THR A 179 -12.50 -4.42 19.04
N GLN A 180 -11.81 -3.31 19.30
CA GLN A 180 -11.14 -3.04 20.57
C GLN A 180 -11.70 -1.74 21.15
N ARG A 181 -12.14 -1.76 22.40
CA ARG A 181 -12.74 -0.58 23.04
C ARG A 181 -11.85 -0.06 24.17
N PRO A 182 -11.32 1.17 24.07
CA PRO A 182 -10.61 1.78 25.18
C PRO A 182 -11.60 2.06 26.33
N ARG A 183 -11.30 1.55 27.52
CA ARG A 183 -12.15 1.70 28.70
C ARG A 183 -11.34 2.09 29.93
N VAL A 184 -12.05 2.64 30.91
CA VAL A 184 -11.54 2.93 32.24
C VAL A 184 -12.40 2.15 33.22
N SER A 185 -11.79 1.38 34.11
CA SER A 185 -12.51 0.70 35.19
C SER A 185 -11.92 1.07 36.53
N ARG A 186 -12.77 1.17 37.56
CA ARG A 186 -12.28 1.39 38.92
C ARG A 186 -11.62 0.10 39.43
N LEU A 187 -10.42 0.24 39.97
CA LEU A 187 -9.65 -0.84 40.58
C LEU A 187 -9.75 -0.78 42.11
N LEU A 188 -9.69 0.42 42.69
CA LEU A 188 -9.90 0.67 44.12
C LEU A 188 -10.72 1.95 44.34
N PRO A 189 -11.60 1.98 45.35
CA PRO A 189 -12.08 0.84 46.14
C PRO A 189 -12.81 -0.19 45.26
N LEU A 190 -12.82 -1.45 45.69
CA LEU A 190 -13.44 -2.58 44.97
C LEU A 190 -14.97 -2.58 45.05
N ILE A 191 -15.56 -1.50 44.54
CA ILE A 191 -17.00 -1.30 44.42
C ILE A 191 -17.33 -0.86 42.98
N PRO A 192 -18.48 -1.24 42.41
CA PRO A 192 -18.91 -0.79 41.10
C PRO A 192 -18.90 0.74 41.00
N TYR A 193 -18.26 1.30 39.97
CA TYR A 193 -18.22 2.75 39.78
C TYR A 193 -19.49 3.20 39.06
N GLU A 194 -20.36 3.89 39.79
CA GLU A 194 -21.58 4.48 39.24
C GLU A 194 -21.33 5.97 38.97
N THR A 195 -21.65 6.42 37.75
CA THR A 195 -21.56 7.84 37.38
C THR A 195 -22.77 8.26 36.57
N THR A 196 -23.27 9.47 36.83
CA THR A 196 -24.43 10.05 36.12
C THR A 196 -24.00 10.83 34.87
N ASP A 197 -22.70 11.06 34.66
CA ASP A 197 -22.20 11.73 33.45
C ASP A 197 -22.22 10.75 32.26
N GLN A 198 -23.19 10.95 31.36
CA GLN A 198 -23.39 10.12 30.16
C GLN A 198 -22.12 9.96 29.31
N ALA A 199 -21.22 10.95 29.29
CA ALA A 199 -19.98 10.88 28.53
C ALA A 199 -18.88 10.06 29.22
N LEU A 200 -18.95 9.91 30.55
CA LEU A 200 -18.07 9.00 31.31
C LEU A 200 -18.56 7.56 31.21
N VAL A 201 -19.88 7.35 31.25
CA VAL A 201 -20.51 6.02 31.12
C VAL A 201 -20.03 5.28 29.88
N GLU A 202 -19.85 5.96 28.73
CA GLU A 202 -19.35 5.33 27.50
C GLU A 202 -17.98 4.65 27.69
N TYR A 203 -17.11 5.27 28.49
CA TYR A 203 -15.74 4.81 28.73
C TYR A 203 -15.63 3.87 29.92
N VAL A 204 -16.57 3.92 30.87
CA VAL A 204 -16.58 3.01 32.01
C VAL A 204 -16.95 1.59 31.57
N LYS A 205 -16.25 0.58 32.06
CA LYS A 205 -16.63 -0.83 31.81
C LYS A 205 -17.74 -1.20 32.79
N ASP A 206 -18.92 -1.53 32.26
CA ASP A 206 -20.00 -2.10 33.05
C ASP A 206 -19.52 -3.42 33.66
N VAL A 207 -19.63 -3.52 34.98
CA VAL A 207 -19.39 -4.79 35.68
C VAL A 207 -20.74 -5.52 35.66
N PRO A 208 -20.80 -6.80 35.22
CA PRO A 208 -22.05 -7.54 35.28
C PRO A 208 -22.57 -7.52 36.72
N MET A 209 -23.82 -7.10 36.90
CA MET A 209 -24.53 -7.34 38.15
C MET A 209 -24.66 -8.84 38.29
N VAL A 210 -23.76 -9.44 39.05
CA VAL A 210 -23.93 -10.82 39.46
C VAL A 210 -25.13 -10.79 40.39
N SER A 211 -26.22 -11.44 39.99
CA SER A 211 -27.33 -11.73 40.88
C SER A 211 -26.72 -12.41 42.08
N ALA A 212 -26.70 -11.72 43.23
CA ALA A 212 -26.38 -12.36 44.49
C ALA A 212 -27.39 -13.48 44.63
N THR A 213 -26.96 -14.70 44.31
CA THR A 213 -27.63 -15.89 44.79
C THR A 213 -27.59 -15.68 46.29
N GLY A 214 -28.76 -15.54 46.92
CA GLY A 214 -28.87 -15.43 48.38
C GLY A 214 -28.47 -16.74 49.06
N ALA A 215 -27.36 -17.33 48.63
CA ALA A 215 -26.74 -18.49 49.20
C ALA A 215 -26.15 -18.04 50.52
N ASP A 216 -26.69 -18.60 51.60
CA ASP A 216 -26.08 -18.50 52.92
C ASP A 216 -24.74 -19.24 52.88
N TYR A 217 -23.65 -18.51 53.14
CA TYR A 217 -22.31 -19.06 53.22
C TYR A 217 -21.92 -19.22 54.69
N ASP A 218 -21.44 -20.41 55.05
CA ASP A 218 -20.71 -20.62 56.29
C ASP A 218 -19.25 -20.21 56.09
N TYR A 219 -18.74 -19.33 56.95
CA TYR A 219 -17.40 -18.75 56.85
C TYR A 219 -16.46 -19.38 57.87
N GLU A 220 -15.36 -19.98 57.40
CA GLU A 220 -14.29 -20.50 58.25
C GLU A 220 -12.94 -19.85 57.87
N PRO A 221 -12.19 -19.23 58.80
CA PRO A 221 -12.46 -19.07 60.24
C PRO A 221 -13.43 -17.92 60.58
N ASN A 222 -13.51 -16.87 59.77
CA ASN A 222 -14.55 -15.82 59.82
C ASN A 222 -14.54 -15.00 58.52
N ALA A 223 -15.60 -14.22 58.26
CA ALA A 223 -15.73 -13.43 57.02
C ALA A 223 -14.62 -12.39 56.82
N ALA A 224 -14.14 -11.74 57.88
CA ALA A 224 -13.09 -10.72 57.78
C ALA A 224 -11.74 -11.31 57.36
N ALA A 225 -11.34 -12.43 57.97
CA ALA A 225 -10.11 -13.15 57.62
C ALA A 225 -10.12 -13.65 56.17
N ILE A 226 -11.27 -14.11 55.69
CA ILE A 226 -11.45 -14.51 54.28
C ILE A 226 -11.27 -13.31 53.35
N LEU A 227 -11.86 -12.16 53.70
CA LEU A 227 -11.72 -10.93 52.90
C LEU A 227 -10.27 -10.42 52.87
N ASP A 228 -9.56 -10.46 53.99
CA ASP A 228 -8.14 -10.05 54.06
C ASP A 228 -7.26 -10.86 53.08
N GLU A 229 -7.64 -12.11 52.77
CA GLU A 229 -6.91 -12.93 51.82
C GLU A 229 -7.43 -12.80 50.37
N ILE A 230 -8.76 -12.78 50.18
CA ILE A 230 -9.39 -12.75 48.85
C ILE A 230 -9.25 -11.38 48.20
N VAL A 231 -9.48 -10.29 48.94
CA VAL A 231 -9.55 -8.94 48.38
C VAL A 231 -8.23 -8.51 47.71
N PRO A 232 -7.04 -8.70 48.32
CA PRO A 232 -5.77 -8.39 47.66
C PRO A 232 -5.47 -9.29 46.44
N ARG A 233 -5.87 -10.57 46.49
CA ARG A 233 -5.68 -11.49 45.36
C ARG A 233 -6.60 -11.13 44.19
N PHE A 234 -7.82 -10.71 44.51
CA PHE A 234 -8.81 -10.33 43.54
C PHE A 234 -8.46 -9.01 42.83
N THR A 235 -8.04 -7.98 43.58
CA THR A 235 -7.51 -6.73 42.98
C THR A 235 -6.35 -7.01 42.02
N LEU A 236 -5.40 -7.85 42.44
CA LEU A 236 -4.28 -8.26 41.62
C LEU A 236 -4.74 -8.95 40.33
N LEU A 237 -5.74 -9.83 40.43
CA LEU A 237 -6.30 -10.53 39.29
C LEU A 237 -7.00 -9.57 38.32
N GLN A 238 -7.76 -8.59 38.81
CA GLN A 238 -8.39 -7.58 37.96
C GLN A 238 -7.36 -6.78 37.16
N LEU A 239 -6.28 -6.34 37.82
CA LEU A 239 -5.19 -5.65 37.15
C LEU A 239 -4.51 -6.56 36.12
N TYR A 240 -4.24 -7.82 36.47
CA TYR A 240 -3.65 -8.80 35.57
C TYR A 240 -4.54 -9.07 34.34
N GLN A 241 -5.84 -9.24 34.53
CA GLN A 241 -6.80 -9.42 33.45
C GLN A 241 -6.86 -8.18 32.54
N GLY A 242 -6.90 -6.97 33.09
CA GLY A 242 -6.87 -5.74 32.29
C GLY A 242 -5.62 -5.63 31.43
N ILE A 243 -4.46 -6.06 31.95
CA ILE A 243 -3.20 -6.12 31.18
C ILE A 243 -3.28 -7.18 30.07
N LEU A 244 -3.84 -8.37 30.34
CA LEU A 244 -4.04 -9.42 29.32
C LEU A 244 -5.00 -8.99 28.21
N GLU A 245 -6.13 -8.36 28.57
CA GLU A 245 -7.12 -7.82 27.63
C GLU A 245 -6.47 -6.73 26.75
N SER A 246 -5.69 -5.83 27.35
CA SER A 246 -4.94 -4.80 26.63
C SER A 246 -3.91 -5.40 25.66
N GLN A 247 -3.19 -6.45 26.07
CA GLN A 247 -2.22 -7.14 25.22
C GLN A 247 -2.88 -7.87 24.03
N ALA A 248 -4.00 -8.55 24.26
CA ALA A 248 -4.78 -9.18 23.19
C ALA A 248 -5.25 -8.12 22.18
N SER A 249 -5.80 -7.00 22.69
CA SER A 249 -6.21 -5.85 21.88
C SER A 249 -5.05 -5.24 21.09
N GLU A 250 -3.87 -5.10 21.69
CA GLU A 250 -2.67 -4.58 21.03
C GLU A 250 -2.25 -5.45 19.85
N HIS A 251 -2.19 -6.77 20.05
CA HIS A 251 -1.82 -7.71 19.00
C HIS A 251 -2.84 -7.74 17.87
N SER A 252 -4.14 -7.65 18.19
CA SER A 252 -5.20 -7.58 17.18
C SER A 252 -5.14 -6.28 16.38
N ALA A 253 -5.01 -5.14 17.04
CA ALA A 253 -4.89 -3.84 16.38
C ALA A 253 -3.64 -3.78 15.48
N ARG A 254 -2.51 -4.36 15.92
CA ARG A 254 -1.31 -4.48 15.09
C ARG A 254 -1.51 -5.39 13.90
N MET A 255 -2.14 -6.55 14.08
CA MET A 255 -2.42 -7.46 12.97
C MET A 255 -3.26 -6.77 11.89
N VAL A 256 -4.34 -6.08 12.29
CA VAL A 256 -5.21 -5.32 11.36
C VAL A 256 -4.44 -4.18 10.68
N ALA A 257 -3.63 -3.43 11.43
CA ALA A 257 -2.80 -2.36 10.86
C ALA A 257 -1.79 -2.89 9.83
N MET A 258 -1.17 -4.04 10.10
CA MET A 258 -0.21 -4.68 9.17
C MET A 258 -0.90 -5.28 7.95
N ARG A 259 -2.10 -5.86 8.11
CA ARG A 259 -2.92 -6.33 6.98
C ARG A 259 -3.26 -5.17 6.04
N ASN A 260 -3.84 -4.10 6.57
CA ASN A 260 -4.17 -2.90 5.80
C ASN A 260 -2.93 -2.29 5.13
N ALA A 261 -1.79 -2.27 5.83
CA ALA A 261 -0.54 -1.78 5.25
C ALA A 261 -0.03 -2.66 4.10
N SER A 262 -0.21 -3.99 4.19
CA SER A 262 0.18 -4.94 3.15
C SER A 262 -0.71 -4.84 1.91
N ASP A 263 -2.01 -4.68 2.12
CA ASP A 263 -2.99 -4.48 1.04
C ASP A 263 -2.72 -3.15 0.33
N ASN A 264 -2.53 -2.06 1.08
CA ASN A 264 -2.16 -0.76 0.54
C ASN A 264 -0.82 -0.79 -0.23
N ALA A 265 0.18 -1.52 0.27
CA ALA A 265 1.46 -1.68 -0.42
C ALA A 265 1.30 -2.45 -1.74
N SER A 266 0.41 -3.44 -1.78
CA SER A 266 0.12 -4.20 -3.00
C SER A 266 -0.53 -3.30 -4.06
N GLN A 267 -1.54 -2.52 -3.67
CA GLN A 267 -2.20 -1.57 -4.57
C GLN A 267 -1.24 -0.48 -5.08
N LEU A 268 -0.42 0.10 -4.19
CA LEU A 268 0.62 1.05 -4.58
C LEU A 268 1.63 0.42 -5.55
N ALA A 269 2.00 -0.84 -5.38
CA ALA A 269 2.92 -1.51 -6.30
C ALA A 269 2.31 -1.66 -7.71
N GLU A 270 1.00 -1.91 -7.81
CA GLU A 270 0.26 -1.98 -9.08
C GLU A 270 0.22 -0.61 -9.77
N ASP A 271 -0.15 0.44 -9.05
CA ASP A 271 -0.20 1.81 -9.58
C ASP A 271 1.17 2.28 -10.10
N TYR A 272 2.22 2.03 -9.32
CA TYR A 272 3.58 2.37 -9.74
C TYR A 272 4.07 1.52 -10.91
N THR A 273 3.56 0.29 -11.07
CA THR A 273 3.87 -0.55 -12.24
C THR A 273 3.27 0.05 -13.51
N LEU A 274 2.03 0.57 -13.45
CA LEU A 274 1.43 1.30 -14.56
C LEU A 274 2.23 2.57 -14.89
N LEU A 275 2.62 3.34 -13.88
CA LEU A 275 3.45 4.53 -14.05
C LEU A 275 4.80 4.20 -14.69
N TYR A 276 5.45 3.10 -14.24
CA TYR A 276 6.70 2.63 -14.80
C TYR A 276 6.58 2.27 -16.27
N ASN A 277 5.52 1.56 -16.66
CA ASN A 277 5.29 1.20 -18.06
C ASN A 277 5.09 2.44 -18.94
N LYS A 278 4.32 3.43 -18.45
CA LYS A 278 4.16 4.73 -19.15
C LYS A 278 5.48 5.47 -19.30
N ALA A 279 6.26 5.60 -18.21
CA ALA A 279 7.56 6.28 -18.23
C ALA A 279 8.57 5.55 -19.14
N ARG A 280 8.55 4.21 -19.15
CA ARG A 280 9.37 3.39 -20.03
C ARG A 280 9.01 3.61 -21.49
N GLN A 281 7.71 3.59 -21.83
CA GLN A 281 7.24 3.85 -23.20
C GLN A 281 7.62 5.25 -23.67
N ALA A 282 7.39 6.27 -22.84
CA ALA A 282 7.79 7.63 -23.15
C ALA A 282 9.32 7.76 -23.35
N GLY A 283 10.13 7.07 -22.55
CA GLY A 283 11.58 7.01 -22.73
C GLY A 283 11.99 6.37 -24.05
N ILE A 284 11.41 5.21 -24.40
CA ILE A 284 11.67 4.54 -25.68
C ILE A 284 11.26 5.43 -26.86
N THR A 285 10.11 6.09 -26.79
CA THR A 285 9.66 7.01 -27.84
C THR A 285 10.60 8.21 -27.99
N ALA A 286 11.08 8.79 -26.89
CA ALA A 286 12.05 9.88 -26.92
C ALA A 286 13.38 9.43 -27.54
N GLU A 287 13.89 8.26 -27.16
CA GLU A 287 15.10 7.67 -27.75
C GLU A 287 14.94 7.43 -29.26
N ILE A 288 13.78 6.93 -29.71
CA ILE A 288 13.50 6.75 -31.14
C ILE A 288 13.44 8.11 -31.86
N LEU A 289 12.77 9.12 -31.28
CA LEU A 289 12.69 10.46 -31.87
C LEU A 289 14.06 11.13 -31.97
N ASP A 290 14.94 10.95 -30.98
CA ASP A 290 16.32 11.45 -31.03
C ASP A 290 17.14 10.75 -32.12
N ILE A 291 16.99 9.42 -32.28
CA ILE A 291 17.68 8.67 -33.34
C ILE A 291 17.20 9.12 -34.73
N VAL A 292 15.89 9.24 -34.92
CA VAL A 292 15.29 9.68 -36.20
C VAL A 292 15.67 11.12 -36.49
N GLY A 293 15.57 12.03 -35.52
CA GLY A 293 15.97 13.42 -35.67
C GLY A 293 17.46 13.58 -35.99
N GLY A 294 18.33 12.78 -35.35
CA GLY A 294 19.76 12.74 -35.67
C GLY A 294 20.04 12.20 -37.07
N ALA A 295 19.35 11.15 -37.50
CA ALA A 295 19.47 10.59 -38.84
C ALA A 295 19.00 11.57 -39.93
N GLU A 296 17.87 12.25 -39.71
CA GLU A 296 17.37 13.28 -40.62
C GLU A 296 18.29 14.50 -40.68
N ALA A 297 18.84 14.94 -39.55
CA ALA A 297 19.83 16.01 -39.53
C ALA A 297 21.09 15.65 -40.34
N LEU A 298 21.58 14.41 -40.21
CA LEU A 298 22.70 13.91 -41.00
C LEU A 298 22.35 13.87 -42.50
N GLN A 299 21.17 13.35 -42.85
CA GLN A 299 20.70 13.30 -44.24
C GLN A 299 20.62 14.72 -44.83
N ALA A 300 20.06 15.68 -44.10
CA ALA A 300 19.97 17.07 -44.53
C ALA A 300 21.36 17.72 -44.72
N THR A 301 22.36 17.36 -43.90
CA THR A 301 23.74 17.82 -44.13
C THR A 301 24.37 17.20 -45.37
N LEU A 302 24.12 15.92 -45.64
CA LEU A 302 24.59 15.23 -46.84
C LEU A 302 23.97 15.87 -48.09
N ASP A 303 22.66 16.12 -48.08
CA ASP A 303 21.95 16.73 -49.20
C ASP A 303 22.48 18.15 -49.49
N LYS A 304 22.67 18.99 -48.46
CA LYS A 304 23.30 20.32 -48.62
C LYS A 304 24.71 20.23 -49.20
N SER A 305 25.51 19.26 -48.77
CA SER A 305 26.86 19.07 -49.29
C SER A 305 26.85 18.61 -50.76
N ALA A 306 25.91 17.76 -51.15
CA ALA A 306 25.71 17.34 -52.53
C ALA A 306 25.26 18.51 -53.43
N GLU A 307 24.35 19.37 -52.95
CA GLU A 307 23.95 20.59 -53.64
C GLU A 307 25.14 21.55 -53.84
N ALA A 308 25.95 21.76 -52.81
CA ALA A 308 27.14 22.60 -52.91
C ALA A 308 28.15 22.07 -53.95
N ILE A 309 28.35 20.75 -54.01
CA ILE A 309 29.21 20.11 -55.02
C ILE A 309 28.63 20.31 -56.43
N LEU A 310 27.33 20.08 -56.61
CA LEU A 310 26.66 20.29 -57.90
C LEU A 310 26.72 21.75 -58.35
N GLN A 311 26.60 22.70 -57.41
CA GLN A 311 26.70 24.13 -57.70
C GLN A 311 28.12 24.54 -58.11
N ALA A 312 29.15 24.01 -57.42
CA ALA A 312 30.55 24.19 -57.80
C ALA A 312 30.85 23.58 -59.19
N ALA A 313 30.28 22.42 -59.51
CA ALA A 313 30.44 21.76 -60.82
C ALA A 313 29.73 22.53 -61.96
N ARG A 314 28.61 23.22 -61.68
CA ARG A 314 27.94 24.11 -62.65
C ARG A 314 28.73 25.39 -62.90
N LEU A 315 29.42 25.89 -61.89
CA LEU A 315 30.31 27.05 -62.01
C LEU A 315 31.60 26.72 -62.77
N SER A 316 32.08 25.47 -62.74
CA SER A 316 33.24 25.04 -63.54
C SER A 316 32.89 24.71 -65.00
N SER A 317 31.67 24.22 -65.28
CA SER A 317 31.23 23.90 -66.64
C SER A 317 30.83 25.13 -67.48
N SER A 318 30.61 26.29 -66.86
CA SER A 318 30.38 27.56 -67.57
C SER A 318 31.66 28.20 -68.13
N ILE A 319 32.83 27.58 -67.92
CA ILE A 319 34.14 28.06 -68.42
C ILE A 319 34.51 27.43 -69.78
N ILE A 320 33.78 26.41 -70.27
CA ILE A 320 34.11 25.73 -71.53
C ILE A 320 32.91 25.76 -72.49
N GLN A 321 32.87 26.77 -73.36
CA GLN A 321 32.11 26.69 -74.62
C GLN A 321 32.91 25.86 -75.64
N PRO A 322 32.22 25.05 -76.47
CA PRO A 322 32.71 24.78 -77.80
C PRO A 322 31.69 25.20 -78.88
N THR A 323 32.23 25.86 -79.88
CA THR A 323 31.64 26.17 -81.18
C THR A 323 31.53 24.92 -82.07
N GLY A 324 30.41 24.76 -82.76
CA GLY A 324 30.39 24.30 -84.15
C GLY A 324 29.98 22.85 -84.48
N ALA A 325 29.04 22.79 -85.43
CA ALA A 325 28.94 21.89 -86.59
C ALA A 325 28.12 20.57 -86.52
N ASN A 326 27.36 20.41 -87.62
CA ASN A 326 26.45 19.34 -88.01
C ASN A 326 27.09 17.93 -88.07
N GLY A 327 26.26 16.92 -87.83
CA GLY A 327 26.54 15.53 -88.23
C GLY A 327 25.31 14.65 -88.04
N ALA A 328 24.76 14.16 -89.14
CA ALA A 328 23.70 13.16 -89.17
C ALA A 328 24.27 11.76 -88.92
N SER A 329 23.58 10.94 -88.13
CA SER A 329 23.54 9.48 -88.29
C SER A 329 22.43 8.87 -87.41
N GLN A 330 21.67 7.97 -88.02
CA GLN A 330 20.60 7.18 -87.43
C GLN A 330 21.17 6.05 -86.55
N SER A 331 20.52 5.73 -85.43
CA SER A 331 20.36 4.32 -85.01
C SER A 331 19.27 4.15 -83.94
N ALA A 332 18.36 3.22 -84.21
CA ALA A 332 17.42 2.50 -83.34
C ALA A 332 17.34 2.88 -81.85
N THR A 333 16.15 3.26 -81.42
CA THR A 333 15.72 3.52 -80.04
C THR A 333 15.82 2.28 -79.16
N ALA A 334 16.90 2.16 -78.37
CA ALA A 334 16.89 1.39 -77.14
C ALA A 334 16.12 2.20 -76.08
N GLY A 335 14.95 1.69 -75.68
CA GLY A 335 14.03 2.38 -74.77
C GLY A 335 14.68 2.75 -73.44
N LYS A 336 14.48 4.01 -73.03
CA LYS A 336 14.87 4.52 -71.71
C LYS A 336 14.17 3.68 -70.63
N PRO A 337 14.86 3.22 -69.57
CA PRO A 337 14.22 2.47 -68.49
C PRO A 337 13.19 3.35 -67.77
N ASP A 338 12.00 2.82 -67.54
CA ASP A 338 10.93 3.53 -66.85
C ASP A 338 11.16 3.59 -65.33
N ASP A 339 10.51 4.56 -64.69
CA ASP A 339 10.49 4.66 -63.23
C ASP A 339 9.35 3.83 -62.64
N LEU A 340 9.66 2.57 -62.33
CA LEU A 340 8.71 1.60 -61.76
C LEU A 340 8.18 1.97 -60.37
N THR A 341 8.74 2.99 -59.70
CA THR A 341 8.23 3.47 -58.40
C THR A 341 6.88 4.19 -58.50
N LYS A 342 6.42 4.52 -59.71
CA LYS A 342 5.09 5.08 -59.96
C LYS A 342 3.94 4.10 -59.71
N ILE A 343 4.24 2.82 -59.50
CA ILE A 343 3.26 1.77 -59.22
C ILE A 343 3.15 1.59 -57.71
N GLU A 344 1.93 1.64 -57.20
CA GLU A 344 1.67 1.54 -55.78
C GLU A 344 2.02 0.13 -55.27
N GLY A 345 2.87 0.08 -54.24
CA GLY A 345 3.44 -1.15 -53.69
C GLY A 345 4.83 -1.51 -54.21
N ILE A 346 5.34 -0.86 -55.27
CA ILE A 346 6.72 -1.03 -55.74
C ILE A 346 7.61 0.03 -55.08
N GLY A 347 8.25 -0.33 -53.96
CA GLY A 347 9.28 0.49 -53.33
C GLY A 347 10.62 0.48 -54.09
N PRO A 348 11.58 1.37 -53.75
CA PRO A 348 12.87 1.49 -54.45
C PRO A 348 13.68 0.18 -54.53
N LYS A 349 13.62 -0.65 -53.47
CA LYS A 349 14.28 -1.96 -53.43
C LYS A 349 13.66 -2.98 -54.39
N MET A 350 12.33 -2.99 -54.50
CA MET A 350 11.61 -3.85 -55.44
C MET A 350 11.85 -3.40 -56.88
N ALA A 351 11.82 -2.10 -57.15
CA ALA A 351 12.14 -1.54 -58.46
C ALA A 351 13.57 -1.91 -58.90
N ALA A 352 14.55 -1.88 -58.00
CA ALA A 352 15.92 -2.30 -58.29
C ALA A 352 16.03 -3.80 -58.58
N ALA A 353 15.31 -4.64 -57.84
CA ALA A 353 15.29 -6.10 -58.09
C ALA A 353 14.63 -6.46 -59.43
N LEU A 354 13.53 -5.80 -59.77
CA LEU A 354 12.85 -5.98 -61.06
C LEU A 354 13.76 -5.56 -62.22
N LYS A 355 14.45 -4.42 -62.09
CA LYS A 355 15.47 -3.99 -63.07
C LYS A 355 16.60 -5.00 -63.23
N LYS A 356 17.08 -5.58 -62.12
CA LYS A 356 18.11 -6.64 -62.15
C LYS A 356 17.61 -7.93 -62.84
N ALA A 357 16.31 -8.20 -62.77
CA ALA A 357 15.65 -9.31 -63.46
C ALA A 357 15.27 -9.00 -64.93
N GLY A 358 15.66 -7.83 -65.46
CA GLY A 358 15.38 -7.44 -66.85
C GLY A 358 14.00 -6.80 -67.10
N ILE A 359 13.22 -6.58 -66.03
CA ILE A 359 11.93 -5.88 -66.05
C ILE A 359 12.19 -4.41 -65.71
N ASP A 360 12.49 -3.62 -66.74
CA ASP A 360 12.97 -2.25 -66.64
C ASP A 360 12.02 -1.20 -67.26
N THR A 361 10.89 -1.63 -67.83
CA THR A 361 9.87 -0.79 -68.47
C THR A 361 8.47 -1.18 -68.00
N PHE A 362 7.51 -0.24 -68.05
CA PHE A 362 6.11 -0.51 -67.71
C PHE A 362 5.51 -1.59 -68.61
N ALA A 363 5.89 -1.63 -69.89
CA ALA A 363 5.42 -2.63 -70.85
C ALA A 363 5.87 -4.05 -70.47
N LYS A 364 7.13 -4.23 -70.06
CA LYS A 364 7.63 -5.53 -69.59
C LYS A 364 6.98 -5.96 -68.29
N LEU A 365 6.72 -5.01 -67.39
CA LEU A 365 6.06 -5.30 -66.12
C LEU A 365 4.58 -5.68 -66.31
N ALA A 366 3.88 -5.06 -67.25
CA ALA A 366 2.50 -5.39 -67.60
C ALA A 366 2.36 -6.77 -68.28
N ALA A 367 3.38 -7.19 -69.03
CA ALA A 367 3.42 -8.49 -69.71
C ALA A 367 3.89 -9.65 -68.82
N SER A 368 4.45 -9.37 -67.64
CA SER A 368 4.96 -10.40 -66.73
C SER A 368 3.84 -11.10 -65.99
N SER A 369 3.90 -12.43 -65.89
CA SER A 369 2.95 -13.17 -65.08
C SER A 369 3.26 -13.01 -63.58
N GLU A 370 2.26 -13.24 -62.73
CA GLU A 370 2.45 -13.22 -61.27
C GLU A 370 3.53 -14.22 -60.82
N ALA A 371 3.66 -15.37 -61.49
CA ALA A 371 4.70 -16.36 -61.21
C ALA A 371 6.10 -15.82 -61.53
N ASP A 372 6.26 -15.09 -62.64
CA ASP A 372 7.54 -14.50 -63.05
C ASP A 372 7.97 -13.37 -62.11
N LEU A 373 7.02 -12.55 -61.67
CA LEU A 373 7.27 -11.48 -60.70
C LEU A 373 7.67 -12.04 -59.33
N ARG A 374 7.01 -13.12 -58.89
CA ARG A 374 7.39 -13.82 -57.65
C ARG A 374 8.79 -14.43 -57.76
N ALA A 375 9.13 -15.04 -58.89
CA ALA A 375 10.46 -15.60 -59.12
C ALA A 375 11.55 -14.50 -59.08
N ALA A 376 11.31 -13.36 -59.72
CA ALA A 376 12.24 -12.22 -59.73
C ALA A 376 12.51 -11.64 -58.32
N ILE A 377 11.47 -11.53 -57.48
CA ILE A 377 11.59 -11.02 -56.11
C ILE A 377 12.27 -12.04 -55.19
N THR A 378 11.94 -13.33 -55.35
CA THR A 378 12.56 -14.42 -54.57
C THR A 378 14.05 -14.54 -54.88
N ALA A 379 14.43 -14.42 -56.16
CA ALA A 379 15.84 -14.42 -56.59
C ALA A 379 16.64 -13.24 -56.01
N ALA A 380 15.96 -12.15 -55.63
CA ALA A 380 16.55 -11.01 -54.94
C ALA A 380 16.54 -11.13 -53.39
N GLY A 381 16.09 -12.26 -52.85
CA GLY A 381 16.09 -12.54 -51.40
C GLY A 381 15.09 -11.73 -50.58
N MET A 382 14.01 -11.23 -51.21
CA MET A 382 13.01 -10.37 -50.56
C MET A 382 11.68 -11.10 -50.29
N ASN A 383 11.01 -10.70 -49.21
CA ASN A 383 9.67 -11.19 -48.87
C ASN A 383 8.60 -10.59 -49.81
N PHE A 384 7.58 -11.38 -50.11
CA PHE A 384 6.53 -11.02 -51.07
C PHE A 384 5.72 -9.79 -50.62
N SER A 385 5.48 -8.86 -51.55
CA SER A 385 4.55 -7.75 -51.31
C SER A 385 3.10 -8.26 -51.41
N PRO A 386 2.21 -7.93 -50.46
CA PRO A 386 0.78 -8.24 -50.55
C PRO A 386 0.07 -7.60 -51.76
N SER A 387 0.69 -6.59 -52.38
CA SER A 387 0.17 -5.85 -53.54
C SER A 387 0.54 -6.46 -54.90
N LEU A 388 1.31 -7.55 -54.93
CA LEU A 388 1.85 -8.15 -56.16
C LEU A 388 0.80 -8.46 -57.25
N PRO A 389 -0.44 -8.89 -56.93
CA PRO A 389 -1.47 -9.15 -57.94
C PRO A 389 -1.91 -7.91 -58.75
N THR A 390 -1.72 -6.70 -58.22
CA THR A 390 -2.19 -5.46 -58.87
C THR A 390 -1.11 -4.79 -59.73
N TRP A 391 0.15 -5.25 -59.66
CA TRP A 391 1.28 -4.59 -60.32
C TRP A 391 1.20 -4.66 -61.84
N ALA A 392 0.83 -5.81 -62.41
CA ALA A 392 0.69 -5.96 -63.85
C ALA A 392 -0.45 -5.08 -64.42
N GLU A 393 -1.58 -5.00 -63.69
CA GLU A 393 -2.73 -4.20 -64.09
C GLU A 393 -2.42 -2.69 -64.00
N GLN A 394 -1.78 -2.24 -62.91
CA GLN A 394 -1.29 -0.86 -62.79
C GLN A 394 -0.26 -0.52 -63.88
N ALA A 395 0.68 -1.43 -64.16
CA ALA A 395 1.68 -1.25 -65.21
C ALA A 395 1.04 -1.14 -66.60
N SER A 396 -0.11 -1.77 -66.85
CA SER A 396 -0.83 -1.68 -68.12
C SER A 396 -1.38 -0.28 -68.43
N TYR A 397 -1.77 0.48 -67.40
CA TYR A 397 -2.17 1.88 -67.56
C TYR A 397 -0.96 2.77 -67.86
N ALA A 398 0.14 2.58 -67.09
CA ALA A 398 1.38 3.31 -67.30
C ALA A 398 2.03 3.01 -68.67
N ALA A 399 1.97 1.77 -69.15
CA ALA A 399 2.50 1.35 -70.46
C ALA A 399 1.74 1.97 -71.63
N ARG A 400 0.45 2.28 -71.45
CA ARG A 400 -0.40 2.98 -72.44
C ARG A 400 -0.28 4.51 -72.37
N GLY A 401 0.50 5.04 -71.42
CA GLY A 401 0.60 6.48 -71.16
C GLY A 401 -0.61 7.08 -70.45
N ASP A 402 -1.56 6.25 -69.99
CA ASP A 402 -2.79 6.66 -69.31
C ASP A 402 -2.54 6.82 -67.80
N PHE A 403 -1.85 7.91 -67.43
CA PHE A 403 -1.53 8.20 -66.03
C PHE A 403 -2.74 8.71 -65.22
N ASP A 404 -3.77 9.24 -65.88
CA ASP A 404 -4.99 9.69 -65.22
C ASP A 404 -5.88 8.48 -64.87
N GLY A 405 -6.00 7.50 -65.77
CA GLY A 405 -6.63 6.20 -65.48
C GLY A 405 -5.90 5.42 -64.40
N LEU A 406 -4.56 5.47 -64.38
CA LEU A 406 -3.75 4.89 -63.30
C LEU A 406 -4.08 5.49 -61.93
N LYS A 407 -4.20 6.81 -61.82
CA LYS A 407 -4.56 7.49 -60.55
C LYS A 407 -5.97 7.12 -60.09
N GLN A 408 -6.93 7.03 -61.01
CA GLN A 408 -8.29 6.58 -60.68
C GLN A 408 -8.29 5.14 -60.17
N TYR A 409 -7.55 4.24 -60.82
CA TYR A 409 -7.41 2.85 -60.37
C TYR A 409 -6.74 2.76 -59.01
N GLN A 410 -5.65 3.51 -58.77
CA GLN A 410 -4.96 3.58 -57.47
C GLN A 410 -5.87 4.11 -56.35
N SER A 411 -6.76 5.05 -56.63
CA SER A 411 -7.71 5.56 -55.62
C SER A 411 -8.72 4.53 -55.12
N GLN A 412 -8.92 3.44 -55.87
CA GLN A 412 -9.76 2.30 -55.49
C GLN A 412 -8.98 1.24 -54.70
N LEU A 413 -7.65 1.36 -54.61
CA LEU A 413 -6.79 0.42 -53.89
C LEU A 413 -6.60 0.86 -52.44
N VAL A 414 -6.56 -0.12 -51.52
CA VAL A 414 -6.19 0.12 -50.11
C VAL A 414 -4.78 -0.42 -49.88
N GLY A 415 -3.78 0.46 -50.01
CA GLY A 415 -2.36 0.10 -49.90
C GLY A 415 -1.90 -0.86 -51.00
N GLY A 416 -2.25 -0.56 -52.26
CA GLY A 416 -1.92 -1.35 -53.44
C GLY A 416 -2.71 -2.64 -53.64
N ARG A 417 -3.82 -2.85 -52.92
CA ARG A 417 -4.70 -4.04 -53.03
C ARG A 417 -6.10 -3.64 -53.47
N LYS A 418 -6.75 -4.47 -54.29
CA LYS A 418 -8.20 -4.36 -54.53
C LYS A 418 -8.93 -4.57 -53.19
N ALA A 419 -9.85 -3.67 -52.87
CA ALA A 419 -10.64 -3.71 -51.64
C ALA A 419 -11.46 -4.99 -51.50
#